data_AF-A0A542DLB8-F1
#
_entry.id   AF-A0A542DLB8-F1
#
_cell.length_a   1.000
_cell.length_b   1.000
_cell.length_c   1.000
_cell.angle_alpha   90.00
_cell.angle_beta   90.00
_cell.angle_gamma   90.00
#
_symmetry.space_group_name_H-M   'P 1'
#
loop_
_entity.id
_entity.type
_entity.pdbx_description
1 polymer ?
#
loop_
_entity_poly.entity_id
_entity_poly.type
_entity_poly.pdbx_seq_one_letter_code
_entity_poly.pdbx_strand_id
1 'polypeptide(L)'
;MDGENPTGKSPAGRGAATAVGLGLLLASAVGLAVGWFAEWGDSPDARWLESTGWLVVLSLVHLLLLLGVLIDGDRRTPGRIAAAGAVPLVLALCCGWAAATGNSPYPAGTRWPVVVASAGIGIVGALLLYWADRGGRPAPRRAAILLSTIAVAVALIWAPAGWWRDAVNVHSVTTDVALSEATHGPFRNEPLWTHPGRGSLAAPSGVFVPTGKGVVALDPVTGERRWSYRDAGRSSLARTVLADPSGGTVVVRDSTDLVLLDALTGEVRERLDLPAPEAVGARSLVFTPGEAHSTLQVHDHTGARRWRRNLPAGCETSRHTRDTIVVHHGRVYVAAFCPQGPRVFSFDGEDGSDQVSVPVAGERHTDCLGLTTAPDAVAVRTCPDRAPGTRQGTFNEVRLLDHRDLDLVWRVELGTWNVSASDRAIAADARGIYTTGESCEILTIDRSAGKLTGTATKPRAKGRDGCASTLSASRGTLVARVDGVVVGLG
;
A
#
# COMPACT_ATOMS: atom_id res chain seq x y z
N MET A 1 -49.66 17.15 76.23
CA MET A 1 -48.90 18.18 75.52
C MET A 1 -47.97 17.47 74.56
N ASP A 2 -48.21 17.76 73.30
CA ASP A 2 -47.78 17.03 72.13
C ASP A 2 -46.30 17.21 71.84
N GLY A 3 -45.73 16.20 71.19
CA GLY A 3 -44.36 16.19 70.69
C GLY A 3 -44.21 15.16 69.58
N GLU A 4 -44.83 15.42 68.43
CA GLU A 4 -44.49 14.77 67.15
C GLU A 4 -43.01 15.01 66.82
N ASN A 5 -42.32 13.96 66.39
CA ASN A 5 -41.03 14.07 65.72
C ASN A 5 -40.86 12.93 64.69
N PRO A 6 -40.08 13.14 63.62
CA PRO A 6 -40.58 12.93 62.27
C PRO A 6 -40.05 11.62 61.67
N THR A 7 -40.84 11.11 60.72
CA THR A 7 -40.52 9.96 59.86
C THR A 7 -39.14 10.07 59.21
N GLY A 8 -38.24 9.16 59.58
CA GLY A 8 -36.95 8.97 58.94
C GLY A 8 -37.13 8.50 57.49
N LYS A 9 -36.82 9.37 56.52
CA LYS A 9 -36.67 8.99 55.11
C LYS A 9 -35.41 8.13 54.96
N SER A 10 -35.61 6.87 54.59
CA SER A 10 -34.54 5.92 54.25
C SER A 10 -33.69 6.44 53.07
N PRO A 11 -32.35 6.46 53.16
CA PRO A 11 -31.45 6.99 52.13
C PRO A 11 -31.24 6.07 50.92
N ALA A 12 -32.08 5.04 50.72
CA ALA A 12 -31.87 3.99 49.71
C ALA A 12 -31.95 4.45 48.23
N GLY A 13 -32.40 5.67 47.93
CA GLY A 13 -32.64 6.12 46.55
C GLY A 13 -31.45 6.70 45.79
N ARG A 14 -30.39 7.15 46.47
CA ARG A 14 -29.30 7.90 45.77
C ARG A 14 -28.30 7.00 45.02
N GLY A 15 -28.10 5.75 45.46
CA GLY A 15 -27.12 4.85 44.83
C GLY A 15 -27.52 4.36 43.43
N ALA A 16 -28.81 4.14 43.20
CA ALA A 16 -29.30 3.62 41.92
C ALA A 16 -29.18 4.65 40.79
N ALA A 17 -29.44 5.93 41.08
CA ALA A 17 -29.33 7.00 40.09
C ALA A 17 -27.88 7.21 39.63
N THR A 18 -26.90 7.11 40.54
CA THR A 18 -25.48 7.27 40.21
C THR A 18 -24.95 6.11 39.37
N ALA A 19 -25.38 4.87 39.66
CA ALA A 19 -24.99 3.69 38.90
C ALA A 19 -25.55 3.71 37.46
N VAL A 20 -26.80 4.13 37.29
CA VAL A 20 -27.42 4.29 35.96
C VAL A 20 -26.75 5.41 35.16
N GLY A 21 -26.43 6.53 35.82
CA GLY A 21 -25.72 7.65 35.18
C GLY A 21 -24.33 7.27 34.67
N LEU A 22 -23.57 6.49 35.47
CA LEU A 22 -22.23 6.03 35.08
C LEU A 22 -22.29 5.03 33.91
N GLY A 23 -23.27 4.12 33.93
CA GLY A 23 -23.47 3.16 32.84
C GLY A 23 -23.80 3.81 31.50
N LEU A 24 -24.64 4.86 31.50
CA LEU A 24 -24.98 5.62 30.30
C LEU A 24 -23.80 6.42 29.74
N LEU A 25 -22.97 7.00 30.61
CA LEU A 25 -21.75 7.70 30.22
C LEU A 25 -20.73 6.77 29.55
N LEU A 26 -20.55 5.58 30.13
CA LEU A 26 -19.69 4.52 29.58
C LEU A 26 -20.17 4.04 28.21
N ALA A 27 -21.47 3.76 28.08
CA ALA A 27 -22.06 3.34 26.79
C ALA A 27 -21.91 4.43 25.72
N SER A 28 -22.07 5.70 26.09
CA SER A 28 -21.92 6.83 25.18
C SER A 28 -20.46 7.03 24.72
N ALA A 29 -19.50 6.88 25.63
CA ALA A 29 -18.07 6.96 25.30
C ALA A 29 -17.63 5.82 24.35
N VAL A 30 -18.14 4.61 24.57
CA VAL A 30 -17.90 3.46 23.67
C VAL A 30 -18.54 3.72 22.30
N GLY A 31 -19.78 4.22 22.25
CA GLY A 31 -20.45 4.56 20.99
C GLY A 31 -19.71 5.62 20.18
N LEU A 32 -19.19 6.67 20.83
CA LEU A 32 -18.38 7.72 20.20
C LEU A 32 -17.06 7.17 19.67
N ALA A 33 -16.37 6.31 20.43
CA ALA A 33 -15.13 5.68 19.97
C ALA A 33 -15.40 4.80 18.73
N VAL A 34 -16.43 3.95 18.77
CA VAL A 34 -16.79 3.07 17.64
C VAL A 34 -17.18 3.87 16.40
N GLY A 35 -17.98 4.93 16.55
CA GLY A 35 -18.35 5.82 15.45
C GLY A 35 -17.14 6.52 14.83
N TRP A 36 -16.22 7.02 15.67
CA TRP A 36 -15.00 7.68 15.23
C TRP A 36 -14.05 6.72 14.48
N PHE A 37 -13.97 5.45 14.91
CA PHE A 37 -13.18 4.43 14.19
C PHE A 37 -13.81 3.97 12.87
N ALA A 38 -15.13 3.88 12.79
CA ALA A 38 -15.83 3.48 11.56
C ALA A 38 -15.61 4.47 10.41
N GLU A 39 -15.46 5.76 10.72
CA GLU A 39 -15.21 6.82 9.74
C GLU A 39 -13.74 6.87 9.25
N TRP A 40 -12.82 6.22 9.97
CA TRP A 40 -11.38 6.22 9.69
C TRP A 40 -10.87 4.97 8.96
N GLY A 41 -11.65 3.89 8.90
CA GLY A 41 -11.23 2.56 8.39
C GLY A 41 -10.78 2.51 6.92
N ASP A 42 -11.04 3.55 6.13
CA ASP A 42 -10.72 3.57 4.70
C ASP A 42 -9.30 4.06 4.35
N SER A 43 -8.52 4.48 5.36
CA SER A 43 -7.11 4.85 5.16
C SER A 43 -6.18 3.64 5.38
N PRO A 44 -5.18 3.40 4.50
CA PRO A 44 -4.19 2.35 4.72
C PRO A 44 -3.37 2.53 6.01
N ASP A 45 -3.23 3.76 6.51
CA ASP A 45 -2.58 4.06 7.80
C ASP A 45 -3.50 3.77 9.01
N ALA A 46 -4.81 3.63 8.80
CA ALA A 46 -5.79 3.49 9.88
C ALA A 46 -5.91 2.07 10.44
N ARG A 47 -5.51 1.03 9.70
CA ARG A 47 -5.60 -0.37 10.19
C ARG A 47 -4.76 -0.63 11.46
N TRP A 48 -3.65 0.11 11.61
CA TRP A 48 -2.83 0.08 12.82
C TRP A 48 -3.49 0.82 14.00
N LEU A 49 -4.14 1.96 13.74
CA LEU A 49 -4.90 2.72 14.73
C LEU A 49 -6.16 1.98 15.20
N GLU A 50 -6.82 1.24 14.31
CA GLU A 50 -7.98 0.41 14.64
C GLU A 50 -7.61 -0.67 15.67
N SER A 51 -6.50 -1.37 15.43
CA SER A 51 -5.99 -2.43 16.32
C SER A 51 -5.58 -1.89 17.71
N THR A 52 -4.93 -0.73 17.73
CA THR A 52 -4.42 -0.10 18.96
C THR A 52 -5.56 0.58 19.73
N GLY A 53 -6.52 1.17 19.02
CA GLY A 53 -7.72 1.79 19.57
C GLY A 53 -8.59 0.80 20.34
N TRP A 54 -8.82 -0.39 19.78
CA TRP A 54 -9.58 -1.45 20.47
C TRP A 54 -8.93 -1.89 21.78
N LEU A 55 -7.59 -1.98 21.82
CA LEU A 55 -6.86 -2.30 23.05
C LEU A 55 -7.01 -1.23 24.14
N VAL A 56 -6.97 0.05 23.75
CA VAL A 56 -7.16 1.18 24.68
C VAL A 56 -8.59 1.19 25.24
N VAL A 57 -9.59 1.01 24.38
CA VAL A 57 -11.00 0.93 24.80
C VAL A 57 -11.23 -0.25 25.75
N LEU A 58 -10.71 -1.44 25.42
CA LEU A 58 -10.82 -2.62 26.27
C LEU A 58 -10.15 -2.46 27.63
N SER A 59 -8.99 -1.81 27.66
CA SER A 59 -8.26 -1.52 28.91
C SER A 59 -9.01 -0.51 29.77
N LEU A 60 -9.61 0.51 29.16
CA LEU A 60 -10.43 1.51 29.85
C LEU A 60 -11.68 0.90 30.48
N VAL A 61 -12.37 0.02 29.75
CA VAL A 61 -13.55 -0.72 30.23
C VAL A 61 -13.19 -1.60 31.43
N HIS A 62 -12.05 -2.30 31.38
CA HIS A 62 -11.57 -3.10 32.52
C HIS A 62 -11.28 -2.25 33.75
N LEU A 63 -10.59 -1.11 33.57
CA LEU A 63 -10.27 -0.20 34.67
C LEU A 63 -11.55 0.32 35.34
N LEU A 64 -12.57 0.67 34.55
CA LEU A 64 -13.83 1.19 35.06
C LEU A 64 -14.67 0.12 35.77
N LEU A 65 -14.65 -1.13 35.30
CA LEU A 65 -15.28 -2.25 36.00
C LEU A 65 -14.60 -2.53 37.34
N LEU A 66 -13.26 -2.52 37.38
CA LEU A 66 -12.48 -2.64 38.61
C LEU A 66 -12.78 -1.51 39.59
N LEU A 67 -12.86 -0.26 39.10
CA LEU A 67 -13.21 0.89 39.91
C LEU A 67 -14.62 0.76 40.50
N GLY A 68 -15.59 0.29 39.71
CA GLY A 68 -16.96 0.05 40.17
C GLY A 68 -17.04 -0.99 41.29
N VAL A 69 -16.27 -2.07 41.20
CA VAL A 69 -16.18 -3.09 42.26
C VAL A 69 -15.50 -2.55 43.52
N LEU A 70 -14.48 -1.69 43.37
CA LEU A 70 -13.77 -1.09 44.49
C LEU A 70 -14.58 0.00 45.22
N ILE A 71 -15.42 0.74 44.50
CA ILE A 71 -16.24 1.83 45.05
C ILE A 71 -17.48 1.29 45.78
N ASP A 72 -18.05 0.16 45.36
CA ASP A 72 -19.24 -0.46 45.99
C ASP A 72 -18.88 -1.30 47.24
N GLY A 73 -18.15 -0.68 48.18
CA GLY A 73 -17.43 -1.33 49.28
C GLY A 73 -18.26 -1.98 50.40
N ASP A 74 -19.59 -1.84 50.41
CA ASP A 74 -20.41 -2.19 51.59
C ASP A 74 -21.39 -3.36 51.42
N ARG A 75 -21.49 -3.97 50.23
CA ARG A 75 -22.40 -5.12 50.02
C ARG A 75 -21.69 -6.30 49.36
N ARG A 76 -20.99 -7.07 50.20
CA ARG A 76 -20.42 -8.38 49.83
C ARG A 76 -21.51 -9.43 49.68
N THR A 77 -22.24 -9.41 48.57
CA THR A 77 -23.02 -10.58 48.15
C THR A 77 -22.15 -11.51 47.31
N PRO A 78 -21.96 -12.79 47.70
CA PRO A 78 -21.02 -13.72 47.06
C PRO A 78 -21.24 -13.91 45.55
N GLY A 79 -22.44 -13.65 45.03
CA GLY A 79 -22.72 -13.70 43.58
C GLY A 79 -21.98 -12.64 42.73
N ARG A 80 -21.55 -11.51 43.31
CA ARG A 80 -20.89 -10.43 42.55
C ARG A 80 -19.39 -10.67 42.34
N ILE A 81 -18.74 -11.39 43.26
CA ILE A 81 -17.31 -11.76 43.12
C ILE A 81 -17.15 -12.78 41.99
N ALA A 82 -18.10 -13.70 41.83
CA ALA A 82 -18.14 -14.63 40.71
C ALA A 82 -18.32 -13.90 39.36
N ALA A 83 -19.16 -12.87 39.31
CA ALA A 83 -19.35 -12.05 38.10
C ALA A 83 -18.09 -11.26 37.73
N ALA A 84 -17.36 -10.70 38.70
CA ALA A 84 -16.11 -9.98 38.46
C ALA A 84 -14.98 -10.89 37.92
N GLY A 85 -14.94 -12.16 38.30
CA GLY A 85 -14.02 -13.15 37.74
C GLY A 85 -14.45 -13.71 36.37
N ALA A 86 -15.75 -13.76 36.10
CA ALA A 86 -16.29 -14.30 34.85
C ALA A 86 -15.99 -13.41 33.63
N VAL A 87 -16.01 -12.08 33.79
CA VAL A 87 -15.75 -11.13 32.69
C VAL A 87 -14.36 -11.31 32.06
N PRO A 88 -13.24 -11.28 32.80
CA PRO A 88 -11.92 -11.48 32.20
C PRO A 88 -11.73 -12.89 31.63
N LEU A 89 -12.42 -13.90 32.16
CA LEU A 89 -12.40 -15.26 31.60
C LEU A 89 -13.09 -15.31 30.23
N VAL A 90 -14.29 -14.73 30.11
CA VAL A 90 -15.03 -14.64 28.84
C VAL A 90 -14.22 -13.85 27.81
N LEU A 91 -13.58 -12.76 28.23
CA LEU A 91 -12.73 -11.95 27.36
C LEU A 91 -11.48 -12.69 26.89
N ALA A 92 -10.81 -13.43 27.78
CA ALA A 92 -9.70 -14.30 27.41
C ALA A 92 -10.12 -15.40 26.43
N LEU A 93 -11.31 -15.97 26.60
CA LEU A 93 -11.89 -16.97 25.70
C LEU A 93 -12.23 -16.35 24.33
N CYS A 94 -12.82 -15.15 24.28
CA CYS A 94 -13.10 -14.46 23.03
C CYS A 94 -11.81 -14.07 22.28
N CYS A 95 -10.79 -13.58 22.98
CA CYS A 95 -9.48 -13.28 22.39
C CYS A 95 -8.76 -14.55 21.91
N GLY A 96 -8.83 -15.65 22.67
CA GLY A 96 -8.29 -16.95 22.27
C GLY A 96 -9.01 -17.52 21.06
N TRP A 97 -10.34 -17.40 20.99
CA TRP A 97 -11.15 -17.83 19.86
C TRP A 97 -10.86 -17.00 18.60
N ALA A 98 -10.76 -15.67 18.70
CA ALA A 98 -10.38 -14.80 17.59
C ALA A 98 -8.95 -15.10 17.09
N ALA A 99 -8.02 -15.40 17.99
CA ALA A 99 -6.65 -15.80 17.65
C ALA A 99 -6.59 -17.17 16.93
N ALA A 100 -7.38 -18.15 17.41
CA ALA A 100 -7.41 -19.51 16.87
C ALA A 100 -8.13 -19.59 15.51
N THR A 101 -9.14 -18.74 15.27
CA THR A 101 -9.91 -18.71 14.02
C THR A 101 -9.23 -17.91 12.91
N GLY A 102 -8.06 -17.29 13.17
CA GLY A 102 -7.37 -16.46 12.18
C GLY A 102 -7.92 -15.04 12.05
N ASN A 103 -8.99 -14.71 12.77
CA ASN A 103 -9.66 -13.41 12.73
C ASN A 103 -9.01 -12.32 13.61
N SER A 104 -7.78 -12.54 14.11
CA SER A 104 -7.05 -11.50 14.84
C SER A 104 -6.07 -10.77 13.91
N PRO A 105 -6.00 -9.43 13.94
CA PRO A 105 -5.05 -8.65 13.15
C PRO A 105 -3.58 -8.83 13.57
N TYR A 106 -3.29 -9.62 14.61
CA TYR A 106 -1.94 -9.85 15.09
C TYR A 106 -1.20 -10.91 14.26
N PRO A 107 0.12 -10.75 14.01
CA PRO A 107 0.97 -11.82 13.47
C PRO A 107 0.96 -13.05 14.37
N ALA A 108 1.02 -14.26 13.79
CA ALA A 108 0.89 -15.53 14.49
C ALA A 108 1.80 -15.67 15.73
N GLY A 109 3.02 -15.11 15.69
CA GLY A 109 3.97 -15.15 16.81
C GLY A 109 3.59 -14.30 18.03
N THR A 110 2.71 -13.30 17.88
CA THR A 110 2.30 -12.38 18.97
C THR A 110 0.95 -12.73 19.60
N ARG A 111 0.18 -13.64 18.99
CA ARG A 111 -1.18 -13.99 19.44
C ARG A 111 -1.18 -14.70 20.80
N TRP A 112 -0.31 -15.68 20.97
CA TRP A 112 -0.27 -16.52 22.15
C TRP A 112 0.25 -15.82 23.41
N PRO A 113 1.32 -14.99 23.36
CA PRO A 113 1.78 -14.26 24.54
C PRO A 113 0.72 -13.35 25.17
N VAL A 114 -0.09 -12.65 24.36
CA VAL A 114 -1.16 -11.76 24.85
C VAL A 114 -2.28 -12.56 25.53
N VAL A 115 -2.68 -13.68 24.93
CA VAL A 115 -3.73 -14.57 25.48
C VAL A 115 -3.26 -15.20 26.80
N VAL A 116 -2.02 -15.71 26.84
CA VAL A 116 -1.44 -16.34 28.04
C VAL A 116 -1.27 -15.33 29.18
N ALA A 117 -0.80 -14.12 28.89
CA ALA A 117 -0.67 -13.08 29.91
C ALA A 117 -2.02 -12.65 30.49
N SER A 118 -3.03 -12.45 29.62
CA SER A 118 -4.38 -12.07 30.04
C SER A 118 -5.03 -13.14 30.92
N ALA A 119 -4.90 -14.42 30.54
CA ALA A 119 -5.36 -15.54 31.34
C ALA A 119 -4.63 -15.63 32.69
N GLY A 120 -3.31 -15.41 32.70
CA GLY A 120 -2.49 -15.40 33.92
C GLY A 120 -2.95 -14.33 34.92
N ILE A 121 -3.19 -13.09 34.44
CA ILE A 121 -3.69 -11.99 35.28
C ILE A 121 -5.06 -12.33 35.86
N GLY A 122 -5.97 -12.88 35.06
CA GLY A 122 -7.30 -13.31 35.51
C GLY A 122 -7.24 -14.38 36.61
N ILE A 123 -6.39 -15.39 36.44
CA ILE A 123 -6.20 -16.47 37.43
C ILE A 123 -5.62 -15.93 38.74
N VAL A 124 -4.58 -15.09 38.66
CA VAL A 124 -3.97 -14.49 39.86
C VAL A 124 -4.96 -13.59 40.60
N GLY A 125 -5.73 -12.78 39.87
CA GLY A 125 -6.78 -11.94 40.45
C GLY A 125 -7.85 -12.76 41.16
N ALA A 126 -8.34 -13.85 40.55
CA ALA A 126 -9.32 -14.75 41.14
C ALA A 126 -8.78 -15.45 42.40
N LEU A 127 -7.53 -15.91 42.38
CA LEU A 127 -6.89 -16.55 43.54
C LEU A 127 -6.71 -15.58 44.70
N LEU A 128 -6.33 -14.32 44.44
CA LEU A 128 -6.20 -13.29 45.46
C LEU A 128 -7.56 -12.94 46.09
N LEU A 129 -8.61 -12.82 45.28
CA LEU A 129 -9.98 -12.59 45.78
C LEU A 129 -10.49 -13.77 46.61
N TYR A 130 -10.25 -15.00 46.14
CA TYR A 130 -10.61 -16.22 46.88
C TYR A 130 -9.88 -16.34 48.23
N TRP A 131 -8.59 -15.99 48.26
CA TRP A 131 -7.79 -16.01 49.48
C TRP A 131 -8.25 -14.93 50.48
N ALA A 132 -8.61 -13.74 49.98
CA ALA A 132 -9.17 -12.66 50.80
C ALA A 132 -10.52 -13.02 51.42
N ASP A 133 -11.37 -13.79 50.71
CA ASP A 133 -12.67 -14.22 51.20
C ASP A 133 -12.56 -15.30 52.30
N ARG A 134 -11.70 -16.31 52.09
CA ARG A 134 -11.49 -17.39 53.08
C ARG A 134 -10.83 -16.94 54.38
N GLY A 135 -10.09 -15.84 54.37
CA GLY A 135 -9.32 -15.37 55.53
C GLY A 135 -10.17 -14.76 56.66
N GLY A 136 -11.44 -14.43 56.43
CA GLY A 136 -12.34 -13.83 57.43
C GLY A 136 -11.87 -12.49 58.04
N ARG A 137 -10.73 -11.96 57.59
CA ARG A 137 -10.13 -10.73 58.07
C ARG A 137 -10.39 -9.62 57.06
N PRO A 138 -10.74 -8.40 57.51
CA PRO A 138 -10.86 -7.25 56.61
C PRO A 138 -9.55 -7.12 55.83
N ALA A 139 -9.64 -7.20 54.50
CA ALA A 139 -8.49 -7.11 53.63
C ALA A 139 -7.70 -5.84 54.01
N PRO A 140 -6.46 -5.97 54.53
CA PRO A 140 -5.72 -4.80 54.96
C PRO A 140 -5.53 -3.89 53.75
N ARG A 141 -5.52 -2.56 53.94
CA ARG A 141 -5.15 -1.56 52.92
C ARG A 141 -3.93 -1.97 52.06
N ARG A 142 -3.06 -2.80 52.62
CA ARG A 142 -1.92 -3.44 51.94
C ARG A 142 -2.28 -4.29 50.72
N ALA A 143 -3.44 -4.94 50.66
CA ALA A 143 -3.87 -5.72 49.49
C ALA A 143 -4.29 -4.82 48.32
N ALA A 144 -4.99 -3.71 48.61
CA ALA A 144 -5.32 -2.70 47.60
C ALA A 144 -4.06 -2.00 47.09
N ILE A 145 -3.11 -1.69 47.98
CA ILE A 145 -1.79 -1.18 47.59
C ILE A 145 -1.10 -2.20 46.69
N LEU A 146 -1.00 -3.48 47.08
CA LEU A 146 -0.34 -4.53 46.30
C LEU A 146 -0.96 -4.71 44.91
N LEU A 147 -2.29 -4.72 44.80
CA LEU A 147 -2.99 -4.79 43.51
C LEU A 147 -2.73 -3.54 42.66
N SER A 148 -2.66 -2.36 43.27
CA SER A 148 -2.29 -1.13 42.59
C SER A 148 -0.83 -1.18 42.11
N THR A 149 0.09 -1.71 42.92
CA THR A 149 1.50 -1.87 42.52
C THR A 149 1.66 -2.90 41.42
N ILE A 150 0.89 -3.99 41.44
CA ILE A 150 0.90 -4.99 40.35
C ILE A 150 0.33 -4.37 39.08
N ALA A 151 -0.76 -3.61 39.15
CA ALA A 151 -1.34 -2.93 37.98
C ALA A 151 -0.36 -1.90 37.39
N VAL A 152 0.31 -1.11 38.23
CA VAL A 152 1.35 -0.16 37.81
C VAL A 152 2.56 -0.88 37.24
N ALA A 153 3.01 -1.98 37.87
CA ALA A 153 4.13 -2.77 37.36
C ALA A 153 3.79 -3.42 36.00
N VAL A 154 2.58 -3.94 35.82
CA VAL A 154 2.10 -4.46 34.54
C VAL A 154 2.05 -3.34 33.50
N ALA A 155 1.50 -2.16 33.83
CA ALA A 155 1.50 -1.02 32.91
C ALA A 155 2.92 -0.55 32.54
N LEU A 156 3.86 -0.54 33.49
CA LEU A 156 5.25 -0.17 33.28
C LEU A 156 6.07 -1.25 32.55
N ILE A 157 5.64 -2.51 32.55
CA ILE A 157 6.25 -3.59 31.75
C ILE A 157 5.66 -3.61 30.33
N TRP A 158 4.39 -3.26 30.17
CA TRP A 158 3.71 -3.24 28.87
C TRP A 158 3.93 -1.96 28.05
N ALA A 159 4.12 -0.79 28.69
CA ALA A 159 4.45 0.45 27.97
C ALA A 159 5.78 0.34 27.20
N PRO A 160 6.86 -0.26 27.76
CA PRO A 160 8.06 -0.60 27.00
C PRO A 160 7.85 -1.75 26.02
N ALA A 161 6.92 -2.70 26.24
CA ALA A 161 6.65 -3.77 25.28
C ALA A 161 5.99 -3.25 23.99
N GLY A 162 5.19 -2.18 24.08
CA GLY A 162 4.75 -1.38 22.94
C GLY A 162 5.93 -0.74 22.20
N TRP A 163 6.87 -0.14 22.94
CA TRP A 163 8.12 0.40 22.37
C TRP A 163 9.11 -0.67 21.84
N TRP A 164 9.12 -1.87 22.43
CA TRP A 164 9.93 -2.99 21.94
C TRP A 164 9.32 -3.59 20.67
N ARG A 165 8.00 -3.47 20.48
CA ARG A 165 7.38 -3.77 19.20
C ARG A 165 7.78 -2.75 18.14
N ASP A 166 7.96 -1.47 18.50
CA ASP A 166 8.59 -0.50 17.59
C ASP A 166 10.03 -0.93 17.27
N ALA A 167 10.82 -1.41 18.23
CA ALA A 167 12.18 -1.92 17.95
C ALA A 167 12.20 -3.22 17.11
N VAL A 168 11.22 -4.12 17.26
CA VAL A 168 11.14 -5.41 16.54
C VAL A 168 10.48 -5.27 15.16
N ASN A 169 9.48 -4.40 14.99
CA ASN A 169 8.99 -4.00 13.67
C ASN A 169 10.00 -3.12 12.95
N VAL A 170 10.74 -2.27 13.67
CA VAL A 170 11.94 -1.66 13.12
C VAL A 170 12.90 -2.78 12.73
N HIS A 171 13.09 -3.88 13.48
CA HIS A 171 13.96 -4.98 13.02
C HIS A 171 13.48 -5.83 11.84
N SER A 172 12.17 -6.01 11.61
CA SER A 172 11.65 -6.67 10.40
C SER A 172 11.61 -5.73 9.19
N VAL A 173 11.28 -4.45 9.41
CA VAL A 173 11.41 -3.38 8.41
C VAL A 173 12.89 -3.03 8.19
N THR A 174 13.78 -3.20 9.16
CA THR A 174 15.24 -2.99 9.05
C THR A 174 16.00 -4.23 8.68
N THR A 175 15.41 -5.42 8.64
CA THR A 175 16.03 -6.51 7.87
C THR A 175 15.77 -6.30 6.38
N ASP A 176 14.61 -5.77 6.00
CA ASP A 176 14.36 -5.26 4.65
C ASP A 176 15.13 -3.95 4.33
N VAL A 177 15.26 -3.03 5.29
CA VAL A 177 16.00 -1.76 5.10
C VAL A 177 17.52 -1.96 5.21
N ALA A 178 18.05 -2.86 6.06
CA ALA A 178 19.49 -3.14 6.14
C ALA A 178 20.02 -4.01 4.99
N LEU A 179 19.15 -4.74 4.28
CA LEU A 179 19.51 -5.31 2.96
C LEU A 179 19.44 -4.28 1.83
N SER A 180 18.98 -3.05 2.11
CA SER A 180 18.76 -2.00 1.12
C SER A 180 19.48 -0.68 1.44
N GLU A 181 20.46 -0.66 2.35
CA GLU A 181 21.38 0.48 2.42
C GLU A 181 21.93 0.66 1.00
N ALA A 182 21.44 1.71 0.34
CA ALA A 182 21.71 1.97 -1.05
C ALA A 182 23.19 2.25 -1.13
N THR A 183 23.96 1.22 -1.45
CA THR A 183 25.34 1.41 -1.84
C THR A 183 25.26 2.36 -3.03
N HIS A 184 25.79 3.58 -2.85
CA HIS A 184 25.87 4.61 -3.89
C HIS A 184 26.86 4.21 -4.99
N GLY A 185 27.05 2.91 -5.19
CA GLY A 185 27.88 2.34 -6.23
C GLY A 185 27.17 2.46 -7.58
N PRO A 186 27.95 2.46 -8.66
CA PRO A 186 27.38 2.36 -10.00
C PRO A 186 26.54 1.09 -10.08
N PHE A 187 25.32 1.22 -10.62
CA PHE A 187 24.41 0.10 -10.88
C PHE A 187 25.13 -1.01 -11.62
N ARG A 188 25.12 -2.25 -11.08
CA ARG A 188 25.84 -3.36 -11.68
C ARG A 188 24.87 -4.14 -12.56
N ASN A 189 25.13 -4.14 -13.86
CA ASN A 189 24.32 -4.89 -14.84
C ASN A 189 24.49 -6.41 -14.79
N GLU A 190 24.91 -6.95 -13.66
CA GLU A 190 24.98 -8.39 -13.48
C GLU A 190 23.54 -8.90 -13.29
N PRO A 191 23.10 -9.88 -14.11
CA PRO A 191 21.77 -10.44 -13.95
C PRO A 191 21.68 -11.11 -12.58
N LEU A 192 20.83 -10.58 -11.70
CA LEU A 192 20.54 -11.16 -10.39
C LEU A 192 19.83 -12.50 -10.56
N TRP A 193 18.85 -12.52 -11.47
CA TRP A 193 18.04 -13.68 -11.80
C TRP A 193 17.47 -13.54 -13.22
N THR A 194 17.03 -14.67 -13.79
CA THR A 194 16.33 -14.68 -15.08
C THR A 194 15.08 -15.53 -14.99
N HIS A 195 14.02 -15.11 -15.66
CA HIS A 195 12.76 -15.86 -15.74
C HIS A 195 12.24 -15.89 -17.19
N PRO A 196 11.77 -17.05 -17.70
CA PRO A 196 11.15 -17.11 -19.02
C PRO A 196 9.83 -16.33 -19.02
N GLY A 197 9.62 -15.41 -19.97
CA GLY A 197 8.40 -14.59 -19.98
C GLY A 197 8.27 -13.67 -21.19
N ARG A 198 7.05 -13.58 -21.74
CA ARG A 198 6.74 -12.69 -22.88
C ARG A 198 6.36 -11.27 -22.44
N GLY A 199 6.66 -10.90 -21.21
CA GLY A 199 6.32 -9.61 -20.62
C GLY A 199 6.74 -9.61 -19.16
N SER A 200 6.90 -8.43 -18.61
CA SER A 200 7.11 -8.23 -17.18
C SER A 200 6.71 -6.83 -16.81
N LEU A 201 6.23 -6.68 -15.60
CA LEU A 201 6.03 -5.38 -14.98
C LEU A 201 6.54 -5.45 -13.54
N ALA A 202 7.48 -4.57 -13.19
CA ALA A 202 7.90 -4.37 -11.81
C ALA A 202 7.07 -3.28 -11.14
N ALA A 203 6.62 -3.56 -9.92
CA ALA A 203 6.02 -2.59 -9.01
C ALA A 203 6.54 -2.88 -7.59
N PRO A 204 6.29 -2.01 -6.59
CA PRO A 204 6.81 -2.20 -5.22
C PRO A 204 6.47 -3.57 -4.61
N SER A 205 5.35 -4.16 -4.98
CA SER A 205 4.88 -5.47 -4.47
C SER A 205 5.48 -6.68 -5.17
N GLY A 206 6.16 -6.52 -6.31
CA GLY A 206 6.87 -7.61 -6.98
C GLY A 206 7.03 -7.43 -8.48
N VAL A 207 7.50 -8.49 -9.14
CA VAL A 207 7.59 -8.57 -10.60
C VAL A 207 6.51 -9.50 -11.12
N PHE A 208 5.63 -8.97 -11.96
CA PHE A 208 4.50 -9.69 -12.51
C PHE A 208 4.79 -10.11 -13.94
N VAL A 209 4.83 -11.42 -14.17
CA VAL A 209 5.16 -12.02 -15.46
C VAL A 209 3.90 -12.67 -16.04
N PRO A 210 3.31 -12.12 -17.13
CA PRO A 210 2.25 -12.80 -17.86
C PRO A 210 2.72 -14.15 -18.36
N THR A 211 1.90 -15.16 -18.13
CA THR A 211 2.04 -16.50 -18.65
C THR A 211 0.92 -16.77 -19.65
N GLY A 212 1.04 -17.82 -20.45
CA GLY A 212 -0.04 -18.22 -21.37
C GLY A 212 -1.34 -18.64 -20.68
N LYS A 213 -1.40 -18.72 -19.34
CA LYS A 213 -2.59 -19.15 -18.58
C LYS A 213 -2.93 -18.23 -17.40
N GLY A 214 -2.31 -17.07 -17.28
CA GLY A 214 -2.47 -16.18 -16.12
C GLY A 214 -1.21 -15.37 -15.84
N VAL A 215 -0.89 -15.15 -14.56
CA VAL A 215 0.27 -14.32 -14.15
C VAL A 215 1.02 -15.00 -13.01
N VAL A 216 2.33 -14.83 -12.99
CA VAL A 216 3.20 -15.26 -11.90
C VAL A 216 3.79 -14.00 -11.26
N ALA A 217 3.74 -13.92 -9.94
CA ALA A 217 4.44 -12.89 -9.19
C ALA A 217 5.76 -13.44 -8.66
N LEU A 218 6.83 -12.71 -8.92
CA LEU A 218 8.17 -13.00 -8.48
C LEU A 218 8.62 -11.96 -7.45
N ASP A 219 9.47 -12.40 -6.54
CA ASP A 219 10.26 -11.53 -5.72
C ASP A 219 11.21 -10.70 -6.61
N PRO A 220 11.24 -9.36 -6.46
CA PRO A 220 12.07 -8.52 -7.32
C PRO A 220 13.57 -8.74 -7.08
N VAL A 221 13.97 -9.13 -5.87
CA VAL A 221 15.38 -9.30 -5.50
C VAL A 221 15.87 -10.70 -5.87
N THR A 222 15.11 -11.74 -5.49
CA THR A 222 15.55 -13.14 -5.65
C THR A 222 15.05 -13.80 -6.93
N GLY A 223 14.01 -13.24 -7.56
CA GLY A 223 13.32 -13.88 -8.69
C GLY A 223 12.49 -15.11 -8.30
N GLU A 224 12.38 -15.41 -6.99
CA GLU A 224 11.60 -16.54 -6.51
C GLU A 224 10.10 -16.28 -6.66
N ARG A 225 9.34 -17.32 -7.00
CA ARG A 225 7.89 -17.22 -7.15
C ARG A 225 7.22 -17.01 -5.79
N ARG A 226 6.53 -15.89 -5.63
CA ARG A 226 5.69 -15.58 -4.47
C ARG A 226 4.32 -16.23 -4.59
N TRP A 227 3.64 -16.01 -5.71
CA TRP A 227 2.33 -16.59 -5.98
C TRP A 227 2.12 -16.74 -7.50
N SER A 228 1.06 -17.45 -7.87
CA SER A 228 0.62 -17.54 -9.26
C SER A 228 -0.89 -17.55 -9.35
N TYR A 229 -1.43 -16.76 -10.27
CA TYR A 229 -2.84 -16.77 -10.62
C TYR A 229 -3.01 -17.49 -11.97
N ARG A 230 -3.97 -18.42 -12.02
CA ARG A 230 -4.38 -19.13 -13.23
C ARG A 230 -5.90 -19.08 -13.33
N ASP A 231 -6.42 -18.65 -14.47
CA ASP A 231 -7.86 -18.70 -14.68
C ASP A 231 -8.28 -20.15 -14.95
N ALA A 232 -9.19 -20.68 -14.13
CA ALA A 232 -9.44 -22.12 -14.03
C ALA A 232 -10.20 -22.73 -15.24
N GLY A 233 -10.77 -21.89 -16.11
CA GLY A 233 -11.71 -22.36 -17.14
C GLY A 233 -11.43 -21.89 -18.57
N ARG A 234 -10.46 -21.01 -18.80
CA ARG A 234 -10.27 -20.39 -20.11
C ARG A 234 -8.83 -20.55 -20.56
N SER A 235 -8.63 -21.20 -21.71
CA SER A 235 -7.34 -21.36 -22.40
C SER A 235 -6.82 -20.05 -23.02
N SER A 236 -7.29 -18.93 -22.51
CA SER A 236 -6.98 -17.61 -23.01
C SER A 236 -5.60 -17.18 -22.53
N LEU A 237 -4.78 -16.74 -23.48
CA LEU A 237 -3.48 -16.14 -23.18
C LEU A 237 -3.74 -14.83 -22.44
N ALA A 238 -3.33 -14.71 -21.17
CA ALA A 238 -3.25 -13.42 -20.51
C ALA A 238 -2.34 -12.51 -21.35
N ARG A 239 -2.91 -11.50 -21.99
CA ARG A 239 -2.18 -10.68 -22.99
C ARG A 239 -1.50 -9.48 -22.37
N THR A 240 -2.06 -8.97 -21.28
CA THR A 240 -1.63 -7.72 -20.67
C THR A 240 -1.71 -7.86 -19.16
N VAL A 241 -0.62 -7.48 -18.49
CA VAL A 241 -0.53 -7.36 -17.04
C VAL A 241 -0.12 -5.93 -16.75
N LEU A 242 -0.93 -5.25 -15.95
CA LEU A 242 -0.66 -3.91 -15.43
C LEU A 242 -0.66 -3.98 -13.91
N ALA A 243 0.02 -3.04 -13.26
CA ALA A 243 0.11 -2.96 -11.83
C ALA A 243 0.04 -1.50 -11.45
N ASP A 244 -0.68 -1.22 -10.37
CA ASP A 244 -0.67 0.06 -9.72
C ASP A 244 0.76 0.40 -9.26
N PRO A 245 1.28 1.61 -9.54
CA PRO A 245 2.59 2.05 -9.06
C PRO A 245 2.78 1.98 -7.55
N SER A 246 1.70 2.07 -6.75
CA SER A 246 1.79 1.86 -5.29
C SER A 246 2.03 0.39 -4.91
N GLY A 247 1.81 -0.53 -5.85
CA GLY A 247 1.93 -1.96 -5.66
C GLY A 247 0.70 -2.60 -5.01
N GLY A 248 -0.44 -1.93 -4.91
CA GLY A 248 -1.62 -2.49 -4.24
C GLY A 248 -2.49 -3.42 -5.10
N THR A 249 -2.45 -3.29 -6.42
CA THR A 249 -3.34 -4.04 -7.33
C THR A 249 -2.63 -4.40 -8.62
N VAL A 250 -2.89 -5.62 -9.10
CA VAL A 250 -2.46 -6.11 -10.41
C VAL A 250 -3.69 -6.36 -11.26
N VAL A 251 -3.73 -5.76 -12.44
CA VAL A 251 -4.80 -5.98 -13.42
C VAL A 251 -4.30 -6.92 -14.48
N VAL A 252 -5.00 -8.04 -14.64
CA VAL A 252 -4.74 -9.02 -15.69
C VAL A 252 -5.89 -8.96 -16.68
N ARG A 253 -5.58 -8.69 -17.95
CA ARG A 253 -6.58 -8.82 -19.01
C ARG A 253 -6.65 -10.28 -19.46
N ASP A 254 -7.79 -10.90 -19.18
CA ASP A 254 -8.18 -12.15 -19.82
C ASP A 254 -8.79 -11.87 -21.22
N SER A 255 -9.22 -12.90 -21.93
CA SER A 255 -9.78 -12.81 -23.29
C SER A 255 -10.95 -11.82 -23.40
N THR A 256 -11.79 -11.75 -22.38
CA THR A 256 -12.97 -10.88 -22.37
C THR A 256 -13.00 -9.95 -21.16
N ASP A 257 -12.49 -10.41 -20.01
CA ASP A 257 -12.69 -9.75 -18.73
C ASP A 257 -11.37 -9.20 -18.17
N LEU A 258 -11.46 -8.17 -17.33
CA LEU A 258 -10.37 -7.77 -16.44
C LEU A 258 -10.49 -8.51 -15.12
N VAL A 259 -9.37 -9.00 -14.63
CA VAL A 259 -9.26 -9.55 -13.29
C VAL A 259 -8.36 -8.64 -12.47
N LEU A 260 -8.91 -8.07 -11.41
CA LEU A 260 -8.16 -7.30 -10.43
C LEU A 260 -7.70 -8.26 -9.33
N LEU A 261 -6.39 -8.35 -9.17
CA LEU A 261 -5.74 -9.18 -8.17
C LEU A 261 -5.14 -8.31 -7.09
N ASP A 262 -5.21 -8.76 -5.84
CA ASP A 262 -4.30 -8.30 -4.80
C ASP A 262 -2.86 -8.60 -5.22
N ALA A 263 -2.01 -7.57 -5.25
CA ALA A 263 -0.65 -7.73 -5.76
C ALA A 263 0.26 -8.56 -4.84
N LEU A 264 -0.05 -8.64 -3.54
CA LEU A 264 0.74 -9.35 -2.54
C LEU A 264 0.32 -10.83 -2.46
N THR A 265 -0.98 -11.12 -2.53
CA THR A 265 -1.51 -12.48 -2.34
C THR A 265 -1.89 -13.18 -3.64
N GLY A 266 -2.16 -12.42 -4.72
CA GLY A 266 -2.70 -12.95 -5.96
C GLY A 266 -4.19 -13.32 -5.89
N GLU A 267 -4.88 -12.95 -4.80
CA GLU A 267 -6.31 -13.18 -4.64
C GLU A 267 -7.12 -12.28 -5.57
N VAL A 268 -8.17 -12.84 -6.17
CA VAL A 268 -9.10 -12.09 -7.01
C VAL A 268 -9.92 -11.16 -6.14
N ARG A 269 -9.80 -9.86 -6.37
CA ARG A 269 -10.64 -8.83 -5.74
C ARG A 269 -11.91 -8.59 -6.52
N GLU A 270 -11.78 -8.45 -7.85
CA GLU A 270 -12.88 -8.05 -8.71
C GLU A 270 -12.72 -8.62 -10.13
N ARG A 271 -13.85 -8.81 -10.83
CA ARG A 271 -13.87 -9.16 -12.26
C ARG A 271 -14.76 -8.18 -13.02
N LEU A 272 -14.18 -7.48 -14.00
CA LEU A 272 -14.86 -6.42 -14.74
C LEU A 272 -15.01 -6.80 -16.21
N ASP A 273 -16.20 -6.58 -16.76
CA ASP A 273 -16.45 -6.66 -18.20
C ASP A 273 -16.02 -5.34 -18.88
N LEU A 274 -14.71 -5.15 -18.95
CA LEU A 274 -14.05 -3.98 -19.51
C LEU A 274 -12.87 -4.41 -20.40
N PRO A 275 -12.47 -3.60 -21.39
CA PRO A 275 -11.25 -3.86 -22.18
C PRO A 275 -9.99 -3.74 -21.30
N ALA A 276 -8.79 -4.08 -21.80
CA ALA A 276 -7.55 -3.75 -21.08
C ALA A 276 -7.45 -2.24 -20.84
N PRO A 277 -7.21 -1.78 -19.60
CA PRO A 277 -6.82 -0.40 -19.39
C PRO A 277 -5.44 -0.16 -20.02
N GLU A 278 -5.13 1.10 -20.31
CA GLU A 278 -3.79 1.54 -20.70
C GLU A 278 -2.92 1.82 -19.49
N ALA A 279 -3.53 2.26 -18.37
CA ALA A 279 -2.84 2.51 -17.13
C ALA A 279 -3.71 2.15 -15.91
N VAL A 280 -3.05 1.81 -14.81
CA VAL A 280 -3.66 1.47 -13.53
C VAL A 280 -3.02 2.33 -12.46
N GLY A 281 -3.83 2.91 -11.58
CA GLY A 281 -3.39 3.52 -10.33
C GLY A 281 -4.17 2.97 -9.14
N ALA A 282 -3.84 3.46 -7.95
CA ALA A 282 -4.37 2.97 -6.68
C ALA A 282 -5.90 2.87 -6.60
N ARG A 283 -6.62 3.75 -7.30
CA ARG A 283 -8.09 3.78 -7.31
C ARG A 283 -8.70 3.97 -8.70
N SER A 284 -7.88 3.90 -9.75
CA SER A 284 -8.27 4.33 -11.09
C SER A 284 -7.77 3.36 -12.16
N LEU A 285 -8.62 3.09 -13.14
CA LEU A 285 -8.33 2.36 -14.37
C LEU A 285 -8.52 3.34 -15.52
N VAL A 286 -7.48 3.55 -16.33
CA VAL A 286 -7.52 4.52 -17.43
C VAL A 286 -7.59 3.78 -18.76
N PHE A 287 -8.53 4.20 -19.60
CA PHE A 287 -8.77 3.62 -20.92
C PHE A 287 -8.73 4.73 -21.96
N THR A 288 -8.28 4.41 -23.17
CA THR A 288 -8.49 5.26 -24.33
C THR A 288 -9.28 4.51 -25.39
N PRO A 289 -10.60 4.68 -25.44
CA PRO A 289 -11.41 4.01 -26.44
C PRO A 289 -11.22 4.62 -27.82
N GLY A 290 -11.35 3.78 -28.85
CA GLY A 290 -11.33 4.17 -30.26
C GLY A 290 -9.92 4.21 -30.85
N GLU A 291 -9.84 4.14 -32.18
CA GLU A 291 -8.57 4.03 -32.92
C GLU A 291 -7.70 5.30 -32.88
N ALA A 292 -8.30 6.46 -32.61
CA ALA A 292 -7.57 7.71 -32.51
C ALA A 292 -6.96 7.96 -31.12
N HIS A 293 -7.32 7.13 -30.12
CA HIS A 293 -6.91 7.28 -28.70
C HIS A 293 -6.88 8.73 -28.19
N SER A 294 -7.84 9.55 -28.64
CA SER A 294 -7.95 10.98 -28.30
C SER A 294 -8.94 11.24 -27.16
N THR A 295 -9.58 10.18 -26.67
CA THR A 295 -10.49 10.22 -25.52
C THR A 295 -9.87 9.45 -24.37
N LEU A 296 -9.89 10.03 -23.18
CA LEU A 296 -9.58 9.37 -21.92
C LEU A 296 -10.88 9.02 -21.21
N GLN A 297 -10.99 7.78 -20.72
CA GLN A 297 -12.02 7.36 -19.78
C GLN A 297 -11.35 6.82 -18.53
N VAL A 298 -11.80 7.29 -17.37
CA VAL A 298 -11.31 6.79 -16.09
C VAL A 298 -12.44 6.13 -15.35
N HIS A 299 -12.19 4.90 -14.92
CA HIS A 299 -13.09 4.10 -14.11
C HIS A 299 -12.43 3.84 -12.76
N ASP A 300 -13.22 3.55 -11.76
CA ASP A 300 -12.69 2.98 -10.52
C ASP A 300 -12.49 1.46 -10.64
N HIS A 301 -12.07 0.84 -9.54
CA HIS A 301 -11.85 -0.61 -9.47
C HIS A 301 -13.13 -1.43 -9.41
N THR A 302 -14.30 -0.79 -9.25
CA THR A 302 -15.62 -1.45 -9.40
C THR A 302 -16.09 -1.44 -10.86
N GLY A 303 -15.33 -0.79 -11.75
CA GLY A 303 -15.67 -0.62 -13.15
C GLY A 303 -16.60 0.57 -13.43
N ALA A 304 -17.04 1.29 -12.40
CA ALA A 304 -17.85 2.48 -12.57
C ALA A 304 -17.02 3.60 -13.20
N ARG A 305 -17.52 4.19 -14.28
CA ARG A 305 -16.85 5.32 -14.95
C ARG A 305 -16.96 6.56 -14.07
N ARG A 306 -15.83 7.12 -13.67
CA ARG A 306 -15.76 8.40 -12.96
C ARG A 306 -15.90 9.57 -13.91
N TRP A 307 -15.09 9.60 -14.96
CA TRP A 307 -15.10 10.70 -15.91
C TRP A 307 -14.64 10.29 -17.31
N ARG A 308 -14.93 11.18 -18.26
CA ARG A 308 -14.50 11.10 -19.66
C ARG A 308 -14.05 12.47 -20.13
N ARG A 309 -12.87 12.54 -20.75
CA ARG A 309 -12.31 13.77 -21.33
C ARG A 309 -11.77 13.50 -22.73
N ASN A 310 -11.90 14.47 -23.61
CA ASN A 310 -11.20 14.46 -24.89
C ASN A 310 -9.91 15.25 -24.72
N LEU A 311 -8.82 14.78 -25.32
CA LEU A 311 -7.63 15.57 -25.52
C LEU A 311 -7.95 16.77 -26.45
N PRO A 312 -7.13 17.85 -26.42
CA PRO A 312 -7.32 18.96 -27.34
C PRO A 312 -7.37 18.50 -28.81
N ALA A 313 -8.07 19.26 -29.65
CA ALA A 313 -8.32 18.86 -31.03
C ALA A 313 -7.00 18.55 -31.78
N GLY A 314 -6.94 17.35 -32.38
CA GLY A 314 -5.78 16.85 -33.11
C GLY A 314 -4.69 16.20 -32.24
N CYS A 315 -4.85 16.17 -30.92
CA CYS A 315 -3.97 15.41 -30.03
C CYS A 315 -4.39 13.94 -29.94
N GLU A 316 -3.42 13.02 -30.01
CA GLU A 316 -3.62 11.57 -29.90
C GLU A 316 -2.49 10.90 -29.10
N THR A 317 -2.79 9.88 -28.31
CA THR A 317 -1.77 9.13 -27.54
C THR A 317 -1.10 8.03 -28.36
N SER A 318 -1.69 7.63 -29.49
CA SER A 318 -1.32 6.43 -30.25
C SER A 318 -0.89 6.77 -31.67
N ARG A 319 0.40 7.01 -31.87
CA ARG A 319 0.99 6.70 -33.19
C ARG A 319 1.70 5.37 -33.16
N HIS A 320 2.59 5.14 -32.18
CA HIS A 320 3.50 3.99 -32.25
C HIS A 320 3.99 3.44 -30.90
N THR A 321 3.43 3.86 -29.75
CA THR A 321 3.98 3.48 -28.44
C THR A 321 2.92 3.05 -27.45
N ARG A 322 3.25 1.99 -26.71
CA ARG A 322 2.66 1.71 -25.39
C ARG A 322 3.41 2.59 -24.38
N ASP A 323 2.83 2.83 -23.20
CA ASP A 323 3.46 3.61 -22.13
C ASP A 323 3.39 5.14 -22.33
N THR A 324 2.29 5.64 -22.89
CA THR A 324 2.01 7.09 -23.00
C THR A 324 1.08 7.61 -21.91
N ILE A 325 0.55 6.73 -21.06
CA ILE A 325 -0.36 7.06 -19.97
C ILE A 325 0.15 6.42 -18.69
N VAL A 326 0.18 7.21 -17.61
CA VAL A 326 0.55 6.75 -16.27
C VAL A 326 -0.35 7.40 -15.23
N VAL A 327 -0.62 6.69 -14.12
CA VAL A 327 -1.39 7.22 -13.00
C VAL A 327 -0.50 7.29 -11.78
N HIS A 328 -0.34 8.47 -11.19
CA HIS A 328 0.52 8.66 -10.02
C HIS A 328 0.02 9.80 -9.15
N HIS A 329 0.09 9.63 -7.83
CA HIS A 329 -0.43 10.60 -6.84
C HIS A 329 -1.84 11.10 -7.12
N GLY A 330 -2.74 10.18 -7.50
CA GLY A 330 -4.13 10.54 -7.80
C GLY A 330 -4.30 11.38 -9.07
N ARG A 331 -3.27 11.52 -9.92
CA ARG A 331 -3.34 12.24 -11.20
C ARG A 331 -3.09 11.30 -12.37
N VAL A 332 -3.70 11.62 -13.51
CA VAL A 332 -3.50 10.92 -14.78
C VAL A 332 -2.61 11.78 -15.67
N TYR A 333 -1.45 11.24 -16.05
CA TYR A 333 -0.53 11.90 -16.97
C TYR A 333 -0.59 11.24 -18.33
N VAL A 334 -0.62 12.06 -19.38
CA VAL A 334 -0.78 11.60 -20.76
C VAL A 334 0.21 12.31 -21.65
N ALA A 335 1.11 11.55 -22.27
CA ALA A 335 1.96 12.01 -23.35
C ALA A 335 1.21 11.82 -24.67
N ALA A 336 1.04 12.90 -25.43
CA ALA A 336 0.30 12.87 -26.68
C ALA A 336 1.01 13.67 -27.78
N PHE A 337 0.80 13.24 -29.02
CA PHE A 337 1.24 13.93 -30.22
C PHE A 337 0.16 14.93 -30.62
N CYS A 338 0.49 16.22 -30.67
CA CYS A 338 -0.45 17.28 -31.06
C CYS A 338 0.05 18.02 -32.31
N PRO A 339 -0.81 18.77 -33.02
CA PRO A 339 -0.41 19.53 -34.21
C PRO A 339 0.67 20.59 -33.92
N GLN A 340 0.72 21.09 -32.69
CA GLN A 340 1.71 22.07 -32.23
C GLN A 340 3.02 21.42 -31.72
N GLY A 341 3.13 20.09 -31.76
CA GLY A 341 4.22 19.31 -31.18
C GLY A 341 3.77 18.41 -30.03
N PRO A 342 4.64 17.50 -29.56
CA PRO A 342 4.31 16.59 -28.47
C PRO A 342 4.13 17.34 -27.15
N ARG A 343 3.16 16.89 -26.36
CA ARG A 343 2.82 17.48 -25.06
C ARG A 343 2.60 16.41 -24.02
N VAL A 344 2.85 16.76 -22.76
CA VAL A 344 2.33 16.02 -21.61
C VAL A 344 1.20 16.81 -21.00
N PHE A 345 0.10 16.11 -20.74
CA PHE A 345 -1.08 16.57 -20.04
C PHE A 345 -1.12 15.93 -18.66
N SER A 346 -1.64 16.65 -17.67
CA SER A 346 -1.98 16.13 -16.36
C SER A 346 -3.44 16.43 -16.08
N PHE A 347 -4.18 15.45 -15.58
CA PHE A 347 -5.58 15.57 -15.18
C PHE A 347 -5.73 15.10 -13.73
N ASP A 348 -6.64 15.71 -12.98
CA ASP A 348 -7.06 15.15 -11.71
C ASP A 348 -7.68 13.75 -11.91
N GLY A 349 -7.30 12.78 -11.08
CA GLY A 349 -7.73 11.40 -11.21
C GLY A 349 -9.15 11.13 -10.70
N GLU A 350 -9.73 12.01 -9.89
CA GLU A 350 -11.07 11.87 -9.35
C GLU A 350 -12.14 12.37 -10.33
N ASP A 351 -11.94 13.55 -10.94
CA ASP A 351 -12.96 14.19 -11.78
C ASP A 351 -12.45 14.65 -13.17
N GLY A 352 -11.16 14.51 -13.43
CA GLY A 352 -10.54 14.94 -14.69
C GLY A 352 -10.50 16.45 -14.87
N SER A 353 -10.56 17.22 -13.78
CA SER A 353 -10.31 18.67 -13.74
C SER A 353 -8.81 18.98 -13.69
N ASP A 354 -8.47 20.26 -13.43
CA ASP A 354 -7.09 20.76 -13.27
C ASP A 354 -6.13 20.32 -14.36
N GLN A 355 -6.60 20.48 -15.61
CA GLN A 355 -5.80 20.16 -16.78
C GLN A 355 -4.62 21.13 -16.91
N VAL A 356 -3.41 20.61 -16.71
CA VAL A 356 -2.16 21.30 -17.01
C VAL A 356 -1.52 20.64 -18.24
N SER A 357 -0.81 21.41 -19.07
CA SER A 357 -0.05 20.82 -20.16
C SER A 357 1.24 21.57 -20.48
N VAL A 358 2.29 20.82 -20.81
CA VAL A 358 3.61 21.35 -21.16
C VAL A 358 4.10 20.73 -22.47
N PRO A 359 4.74 21.50 -23.39
CA PRO A 359 5.44 20.91 -24.53
C PRO A 359 6.68 20.14 -24.08
N VAL A 360 6.88 18.93 -24.62
CA VAL A 360 7.97 18.04 -24.20
C VAL A 360 9.03 17.78 -25.25
N ALA A 361 8.90 18.39 -26.44
CA ALA A 361 9.99 18.48 -27.40
C ALA A 361 10.12 19.92 -27.89
N GLY A 362 11.35 20.33 -28.22
CA GLY A 362 11.60 21.63 -28.84
C GLY A 362 11.13 21.70 -30.30
N GLU A 363 11.00 20.55 -30.96
CA GLU A 363 10.59 20.44 -32.37
C GLU A 363 9.19 19.85 -32.53
N ARG A 364 8.54 20.19 -33.64
CA ARG A 364 7.15 19.78 -33.93
C ARG A 364 6.98 18.29 -34.22
N HIS A 365 8.07 17.56 -34.42
CA HIS A 365 8.02 16.19 -34.91
C HIS A 365 8.86 15.26 -34.03
N THR A 366 8.18 14.34 -33.37
CA THR A 366 8.76 13.20 -32.67
C THR A 366 7.97 11.96 -33.07
N ASP A 367 8.65 10.84 -33.29
CA ASP A 367 8.01 9.56 -33.64
C ASP A 367 7.70 8.69 -32.42
N CYS A 368 8.10 9.13 -31.23
CA CYS A 368 7.96 8.36 -30.02
C CYS A 368 7.73 9.23 -28.79
N LEU A 369 6.87 8.73 -27.91
CA LEU A 369 6.71 9.22 -26.56
C LEU A 369 6.71 8.04 -25.61
N GLY A 370 7.54 8.12 -24.58
CA GLY A 370 7.52 7.22 -23.43
C GLY A 370 7.31 8.03 -22.17
N LEU A 371 6.46 7.54 -21.28
CA LEU A 371 6.09 8.21 -20.05
C LEU A 371 6.24 7.24 -18.87
N THR A 372 6.86 7.70 -17.80
CA THR A 372 6.96 6.95 -16.54
C THR A 372 6.95 7.91 -15.36
N THR A 373 6.81 7.39 -14.14
CA THR A 373 6.73 8.20 -12.92
C THR A 373 7.78 7.78 -11.92
N ALA A 374 8.46 8.76 -11.37
CA ALA A 374 9.26 8.64 -10.16
C ALA A 374 8.39 9.05 -8.95
N PRO A 375 8.81 8.78 -7.70
CA PRO A 375 8.05 9.14 -6.50
C PRO A 375 7.53 10.57 -6.45
N ASP A 376 8.23 11.54 -7.03
CA ASP A 376 7.95 12.98 -6.96
C ASP A 376 7.96 13.68 -8.33
N ALA A 377 8.04 12.92 -9.42
CA ALA A 377 8.24 13.50 -10.75
C ALA A 377 7.69 12.61 -11.87
N VAL A 378 7.52 13.20 -13.04
CA VAL A 378 7.13 12.52 -14.27
C VAL A 378 8.30 12.59 -15.24
N ALA A 379 8.76 11.44 -15.70
CA ALA A 379 9.83 11.36 -16.69
C ALA A 379 9.25 11.09 -18.06
N VAL A 380 9.68 11.88 -19.03
CA VAL A 380 9.20 11.84 -20.41
C VAL A 380 10.39 11.61 -21.32
N ARG A 381 10.28 10.62 -22.21
CA ARG A 381 11.23 10.37 -23.28
C ARG A 381 10.62 10.75 -24.61
N THR A 382 11.38 11.49 -25.42
CA THR A 382 11.03 11.79 -26.81
C THR A 382 12.10 11.26 -27.76
N CYS A 383 11.69 10.78 -28.94
CA CYS A 383 12.62 10.33 -29.98
C CYS A 383 12.64 11.29 -31.18
N PRO A 384 13.75 11.37 -31.93
CA PRO A 384 13.76 12.05 -33.21
C PRO A 384 12.76 11.47 -34.22
N ASP A 385 12.24 12.32 -35.10
CA ASP A 385 11.50 11.91 -36.31
C ASP A 385 12.48 11.35 -37.34
N ARG A 386 12.18 10.19 -37.93
CA ARG A 386 13.00 9.54 -38.95
C ARG A 386 12.73 9.99 -40.38
N ALA A 387 11.80 10.92 -40.60
CA ALA A 387 11.43 11.37 -41.94
C ALA A 387 12.68 11.72 -42.78
N PRO A 388 12.91 11.05 -43.93
CA PRO A 388 14.07 11.32 -44.76
C PRO A 388 14.14 12.80 -45.16
N GLY A 389 15.21 13.48 -44.78
CA GLY A 389 15.44 14.89 -45.12
C GLY A 389 15.11 15.91 -44.03
N THR A 390 14.63 15.49 -42.85
CA THR A 390 14.71 16.35 -41.65
C THR A 390 16.20 16.59 -41.34
N ARG A 391 16.63 17.86 -41.39
CA ARG A 391 18.04 18.20 -41.13
C ARG A 391 18.41 17.77 -39.71
N GLN A 392 19.56 17.11 -39.59
CA GLN A 392 20.23 16.69 -38.37
C GLN A 392 20.00 17.69 -37.22
N GLY A 393 19.30 17.28 -36.16
CA GLY A 393 19.05 18.15 -35.01
C GLY A 393 18.19 17.57 -33.91
N THR A 394 17.33 16.59 -34.20
CA THR A 394 16.53 15.96 -33.16
C THR A 394 17.38 14.97 -32.36
N PHE A 395 17.70 15.33 -31.13
CA PHE A 395 18.31 14.45 -30.14
C PHE A 395 17.21 13.66 -29.43
N ASN A 396 17.53 12.43 -29.02
CA ASN A 396 16.73 11.82 -27.97
C ASN A 396 16.92 12.65 -26.71
N GLU A 397 15.83 12.97 -26.04
CA GLU A 397 15.90 13.62 -24.75
C GLU A 397 15.02 12.92 -23.74
N VAL A 398 15.48 12.97 -22.50
CA VAL A 398 14.68 12.66 -21.33
C VAL A 398 14.50 13.95 -20.55
N ARG A 399 13.25 14.25 -20.22
CA ARG A 399 12.87 15.37 -19.37
C ARG A 399 12.29 14.83 -18.09
N LEU A 400 12.68 15.44 -16.98
CA LEU A 400 12.02 15.24 -15.70
C LEU A 400 11.17 16.47 -15.41
N LEU A 401 9.89 16.23 -15.18
CA LEU A 401 8.88 17.25 -14.89
C LEU A 401 8.42 17.09 -13.44
N ASP A 402 8.17 18.18 -12.75
CA ASP A 402 7.49 18.14 -11.45
C ASP A 402 6.06 17.58 -11.66
N HIS A 403 5.64 16.66 -10.80
CA HIS A 403 4.34 16.00 -10.98
C HIS A 403 3.15 16.93 -10.74
N ARG A 404 3.31 18.04 -10.02
CA ARG A 404 2.21 18.93 -9.62
C ARG A 404 1.83 19.91 -10.72
N ASP A 405 2.81 20.60 -11.28
CA ASP A 405 2.63 21.68 -12.26
C ASP A 405 3.27 21.39 -13.63
N LEU A 406 3.97 20.25 -13.76
CA LEU A 406 4.72 19.87 -14.96
C LEU A 406 5.87 20.83 -15.30
N ASP A 407 6.36 21.60 -14.34
CA ASP A 407 7.55 22.43 -14.53
C ASP A 407 8.77 21.57 -14.83
N LEU A 408 9.62 22.04 -15.75
CA LEU A 408 10.83 21.33 -16.13
C LEU A 408 11.84 21.37 -14.97
N VAL A 409 12.12 20.20 -14.37
CA VAL A 409 13.17 20.05 -13.36
C VAL A 409 14.53 20.02 -14.06
N TRP A 410 14.71 19.11 -15.02
CA TRP A 410 15.90 19.04 -15.85
C TRP A 410 15.62 18.33 -17.18
N ARG A 411 16.58 18.47 -18.10
CA ARG A 411 16.61 17.81 -19.40
C ARG A 411 17.98 17.21 -19.65
N VAL A 412 18.00 16.00 -20.22
CA VAL A 412 19.21 15.31 -20.67
C VAL A 412 19.06 14.91 -22.13
N GLU A 413 20.04 15.30 -22.94
CA GLU A 413 20.19 14.80 -24.30
C GLU A 413 20.96 13.47 -24.28
N LEU A 414 20.41 12.45 -24.92
CA LEU A 414 21.00 11.11 -25.01
C LEU A 414 21.75 10.87 -26.32
N GLY A 415 21.88 11.91 -27.16
CA GLY A 415 22.53 11.84 -28.46
C GLY A 415 21.59 11.52 -29.64
N THR A 416 22.19 11.32 -30.81
CA THR A 416 21.50 11.03 -32.09
C THR A 416 21.28 9.52 -32.23
N TRP A 417 20.06 9.07 -32.51
CA TRP A 417 19.73 7.64 -32.66
C TRP A 417 19.65 7.19 -34.12
N ASN A 418 20.27 6.05 -34.45
CA ASN A 418 20.02 5.32 -35.70
C ASN A 418 19.19 4.02 -35.55
N VAL A 419 18.77 3.61 -34.34
CA VAL A 419 18.11 2.30 -34.11
C VAL A 419 16.59 2.34 -34.10
N SER A 420 15.97 1.17 -34.33
CA SER A 420 14.55 0.93 -34.64
C SER A 420 13.56 1.25 -33.51
N ALA A 421 12.26 1.35 -33.83
CA ALA A 421 11.21 1.82 -32.91
C ALA A 421 10.95 0.89 -31.70
N SER A 422 11.59 -0.28 -31.64
CA SER A 422 11.41 -1.26 -30.55
C SER A 422 12.08 -0.89 -29.22
N ASP A 423 12.96 0.11 -29.20
CA ASP A 423 13.91 0.31 -28.10
C ASP A 423 13.56 1.55 -27.24
N ARG A 424 12.28 1.79 -26.96
CA ARG A 424 11.77 3.06 -26.40
C ARG A 424 11.50 3.03 -24.90
N ALA A 425 11.91 1.98 -24.23
CA ALA A 425 11.60 1.77 -22.83
C ALA A 425 12.21 2.87 -21.94
N ILE A 426 11.41 3.34 -20.98
CA ILE A 426 11.83 4.22 -19.91
C ILE A 426 11.24 3.69 -18.59
N ALA A 427 12.03 3.72 -17.54
CA ALA A 427 11.61 3.38 -16.19
C ALA A 427 12.19 4.38 -15.20
N ALA A 428 11.55 4.52 -14.05
CA ALA A 428 12.01 5.41 -12.99
C ALA A 428 11.78 4.77 -11.63
N ASP A 429 12.67 5.07 -10.68
CA ASP A 429 12.46 4.78 -9.26
C ASP A 429 13.00 5.93 -8.39
N ALA A 430 13.22 5.68 -7.11
CA ALA A 430 13.78 6.67 -6.19
C ALA A 430 15.26 7.01 -6.47
N ARG A 431 16.00 6.13 -7.13
CA ARG A 431 17.44 6.26 -7.38
C ARG A 431 17.74 6.94 -8.71
N GLY A 432 16.98 6.64 -9.75
CA GLY A 432 17.32 7.12 -11.08
C GLY A 432 16.21 6.99 -12.12
N ILE A 433 16.52 7.53 -13.29
CA ILE A 433 15.77 7.28 -14.53
C ILE A 433 16.60 6.34 -15.39
N TYR A 434 15.97 5.30 -15.90
CA TYR A 434 16.58 4.27 -16.70
C TYR A 434 15.95 4.28 -18.09
N THR A 435 16.79 4.22 -19.11
CA THR A 435 16.33 4.18 -20.49
C THR A 435 17.31 3.38 -21.34
N THR A 436 16.86 2.87 -22.47
CA THR A 436 17.73 2.23 -23.45
C THR A 436 18.45 3.25 -24.32
N GLY A 437 19.74 3.01 -24.58
CA GLY A 437 20.59 3.80 -25.47
C GLY A 437 20.66 3.28 -26.91
N GLU A 438 21.61 3.78 -27.71
CA GLU A 438 21.73 3.48 -29.14
C GLU A 438 22.24 2.08 -29.44
N SER A 439 23.20 1.62 -28.65
CA SER A 439 23.74 0.27 -28.77
C SER A 439 23.00 -0.71 -27.88
N CYS A 440 21.78 -0.40 -27.45
CA CYS A 440 20.98 -1.20 -26.53
C CYS A 440 21.59 -1.38 -25.13
N GLU A 441 22.53 -0.51 -24.75
CA GLU A 441 22.93 -0.29 -23.37
C GLU A 441 21.76 0.26 -22.55
N ILE A 442 21.82 0.05 -21.24
CA ILE A 442 20.92 0.72 -20.30
C ILE A 442 21.65 1.96 -19.81
N LEU A 443 21.07 3.12 -20.08
CA LEU A 443 21.52 4.42 -19.60
C LEU A 443 20.86 4.70 -18.25
N THR A 444 21.67 5.09 -17.27
CA THR A 444 21.22 5.52 -15.96
C THR A 444 21.46 7.01 -15.82
N ILE A 445 20.38 7.74 -15.53
CA ILE A 445 20.38 9.18 -15.34
C ILE A 445 20.09 9.46 -13.87
N ASP A 446 20.97 10.23 -13.24
CA ASP A 446 20.75 10.72 -11.88
C ASP A 446 19.48 11.56 -11.82
N ARG A 447 18.57 11.14 -10.94
CA ARG A 447 17.26 11.78 -10.81
C ARG A 447 17.34 13.21 -10.29
N SER A 448 18.33 13.54 -9.47
CA SER A 448 18.47 14.87 -8.86
C SER A 448 19.18 15.86 -9.77
N ALA A 449 20.20 15.40 -10.50
CA ALA A 449 21.09 16.25 -11.27
C ALA A 449 20.77 16.27 -12.77
N GLY A 450 19.97 15.33 -13.27
CA GLY A 450 19.80 15.15 -14.72
C GLY A 450 21.15 14.91 -15.38
N LYS A 451 21.95 13.99 -14.82
CA LYS A 451 23.28 13.67 -15.37
C LYS A 451 23.36 12.19 -15.64
N LEU A 452 23.89 11.82 -16.81
CA LEU A 452 24.22 10.43 -17.09
C LEU A 452 25.29 9.97 -16.11
N THR A 453 24.95 9.02 -15.24
CA THR A 453 25.85 8.48 -14.20
C THR A 453 26.42 7.12 -14.55
N GLY A 454 25.77 6.41 -15.47
CA GLY A 454 26.23 5.10 -15.90
C GLY A 454 25.71 4.74 -17.28
N THR A 455 26.55 4.02 -18.01
CA THR A 455 26.17 3.25 -19.19
C THR A 455 26.46 1.81 -18.86
N ALA A 456 25.42 1.02 -18.82
CA ALA A 456 25.54 -0.34 -18.37
C ALA A 456 25.40 -1.27 -19.59
N THR A 457 26.33 -2.21 -19.74
CA THR A 457 26.48 -3.05 -20.94
C THR A 457 25.18 -3.78 -21.28
N LYS A 458 25.01 -4.11 -22.58
CA LYS A 458 23.81 -4.76 -23.10
C LYS A 458 23.37 -5.90 -22.17
N PRO A 459 22.11 -5.93 -21.72
CA PRO A 459 21.65 -7.01 -20.88
C PRO A 459 21.74 -8.32 -21.66
N ARG A 460 22.37 -9.32 -21.04
CA ARG A 460 22.57 -10.64 -21.64
C ARG A 460 21.49 -11.60 -21.17
N ALA A 461 20.75 -12.16 -22.12
CA ALA A 461 19.80 -13.24 -21.86
C ALA A 461 20.27 -14.51 -22.57
N LYS A 462 20.54 -15.58 -21.81
CA LYS A 462 20.97 -16.89 -22.35
C LYS A 462 22.17 -16.82 -23.29
N GLY A 463 23.12 -15.92 -23.02
CA GLY A 463 24.33 -15.76 -23.83
C GLY A 463 24.12 -15.04 -25.17
N ARG A 464 22.94 -14.45 -25.42
CA ARG A 464 22.70 -13.54 -26.55
C ARG A 464 22.57 -12.11 -26.04
N ASP A 465 23.19 -11.20 -26.77
CA ASP A 465 23.00 -9.76 -26.59
C ASP A 465 21.70 -9.36 -27.30
N GLY A 466 20.76 -8.77 -26.57
CA GLY A 466 19.49 -8.30 -27.10
C GLY A 466 19.11 -6.95 -26.49
N CYS A 467 18.22 -6.22 -27.17
CA CYS A 467 17.77 -4.91 -26.71
C CYS A 467 16.65 -5.07 -25.69
N ALA A 468 16.69 -4.27 -24.62
CA ALA A 468 15.61 -4.24 -23.65
C ALA A 468 14.36 -3.63 -24.30
N SER A 469 13.36 -4.47 -24.56
CA SER A 469 12.08 -4.07 -25.15
C SER A 469 11.13 -3.40 -24.16
N THR A 470 11.31 -3.69 -22.86
CA THR A 470 10.58 -3.05 -21.75
C THR A 470 11.53 -2.88 -20.58
N LEU A 471 11.35 -1.79 -19.84
CA LEU A 471 12.03 -1.50 -18.58
C LEU A 471 10.97 -1.17 -17.54
N SER A 472 11.18 -1.65 -16.32
CA SER A 472 10.39 -1.27 -15.15
C SER A 472 11.30 -1.32 -13.94
N ALA A 473 11.21 -0.34 -13.03
CA ALA A 473 12.07 -0.26 -11.86
C ALA A 473 11.23 -0.32 -10.59
N SER A 474 11.73 -1.03 -9.58
CA SER A 474 11.07 -1.13 -8.28
C SER A 474 12.08 -1.45 -7.19
N ARG A 475 12.06 -0.68 -6.11
CA ARG A 475 12.90 -0.90 -4.91
C ARG A 475 14.40 -1.08 -5.24
N GLY A 476 14.91 -0.34 -6.21
CA GLY A 476 16.31 -0.43 -6.63
C GLY A 476 16.64 -1.64 -7.51
N THR A 477 15.67 -2.49 -7.84
CA THR A 477 15.80 -3.50 -8.88
C THR A 477 15.27 -2.94 -10.19
N LEU A 478 16.10 -2.98 -11.24
CA LEU A 478 15.65 -2.74 -12.60
C LEU A 478 15.29 -4.08 -13.25
N VAL A 479 14.08 -4.18 -13.78
CA VAL A 479 13.62 -5.34 -14.52
C VAL A 479 13.58 -4.99 -16.00
N ALA A 480 14.33 -5.75 -16.78
CA ALA A 480 14.42 -5.59 -18.22
C ALA A 480 13.87 -6.83 -18.93
N ARG A 481 13.23 -6.64 -20.09
CA ARG A 481 12.85 -7.74 -20.97
C ARG A 481 13.74 -7.78 -22.21
N VAL A 482 14.45 -8.89 -22.37
CA VAL A 482 15.39 -9.14 -23.46
C VAL A 482 15.03 -10.45 -24.14
N ASP A 483 14.66 -10.42 -25.42
CA ASP A 483 14.35 -11.61 -26.24
C ASP A 483 13.37 -12.61 -25.59
N GLY A 484 12.37 -12.11 -24.86
CA GLY A 484 11.39 -12.96 -24.16
C GLY A 484 11.91 -13.62 -22.88
N VAL A 485 12.99 -13.07 -22.31
CA VAL A 485 13.49 -13.36 -20.98
C VAL A 485 13.35 -12.09 -20.13
N VAL A 486 12.87 -12.27 -18.91
CA VAL A 486 12.80 -11.23 -17.88
C VAL A 486 14.08 -11.34 -17.06
N VAL A 487 14.79 -10.23 -16.91
CA VAL A 487 16.07 -10.15 -16.20
C VAL A 487 15.93 -9.12 -15.08
N GLY A 488 16.23 -9.53 -13.85
CA GLY A 488 16.42 -8.60 -12.73
C GLY A 488 17.87 -8.13 -12.67
N LEU A 489 18.07 -6.83 -12.54
CA LEU A 489 19.38 -6.16 -12.45
C LEU A 489 19.44 -5.37 -11.11
N GLY A 490 20.62 -5.30 -10.48
CA GLY A 490 20.79 -4.80 -9.11
C GLY A 490 21.91 -3.79 -8.87
#